data_AF-A0A1G0BBP7-F1
#
_entry.id   AF-A0A1G0BBP7-F1
#
_cell.length_a   1.000
_cell.length_b   1.000
_cell.length_c   1.000
_cell.angle_alpha   90.00
_cell.angle_beta   90.00
_cell.angle_gamma   90.00
#
_symmetry.space_group_name_H-M   'P 1'
#
loop_
_entity.id
_entity.type
_entity.pdbx_description
1 polymer ?
#
loop_
_entity_poly.entity_id
_entity_poly.type
_entity_poly.pdbx_seq_one_letter_code
_entity_poly.pdbx_strand_id
1 'polypeptide(L)'
;MKKNNEQIKSEFLFGKKNYVVMLIGLVFIGLGFILMAGGGSDNPEIFNAEMYNFRRIRLAPTLVIIGLGIEIYAIMAKPKK
;
A
#
# COMPACT_ATOMS: atom_id res chain seq x y z
N MET A 1 -31.04 35.66 14.55
CA MET A 1 -30.22 34.84 13.63
C MET A 1 -29.94 33.49 14.28
N LYS A 2 -30.63 32.42 13.84
CA LYS A 2 -30.27 31.05 14.25
C LYS A 2 -29.03 30.64 13.47
N LYS A 3 -27.90 30.50 14.17
CA LYS A 3 -26.66 29.92 13.61
C LYS A 3 -26.94 28.43 13.41
N ASN A 4 -27.24 28.04 12.18
CA ASN A 4 -27.29 26.63 11.82
C ASN A 4 -25.86 26.10 11.88
N ASN A 5 -25.49 25.49 13.02
CA ASN A 5 -24.35 24.60 13.08
C ASN A 5 -24.71 23.37 12.25
N GLU A 6 -24.49 23.45 10.94
CA GLU A 6 -24.37 22.27 10.10
C GLU A 6 -23.15 21.50 10.62
N GLN A 7 -23.41 20.56 11.53
CA GLN A 7 -22.43 19.57 11.90
C GLN A 7 -22.06 18.86 10.60
N ILE A 8 -20.86 19.15 10.09
CA ILE A 8 -20.26 18.42 8.99
C ILE A 8 -20.17 16.98 9.47
N LYS A 9 -21.20 16.18 9.20
CA LYS A 9 -21.15 14.74 9.42
C LYS A 9 -20.09 14.26 8.45
N SER A 10 -18.91 13.95 8.98
CA SER A 10 -17.89 13.23 8.22
C SER A 10 -18.48 11.85 7.92
N GLU A 11 -19.19 11.75 6.81
CA GLU A 11 -19.67 10.49 6.31
C GLU A 11 -18.45 9.75 5.77
N PHE A 12 -17.97 8.79 6.57
CA PHE A 12 -16.88 7.92 6.14
C PHE A 12 -17.34 7.15 4.90
N LEU A 13 -16.59 7.29 3.81
CA LEU A 13 -16.88 6.63 2.52
C LEU A 13 -16.91 5.10 2.66
N PHE A 14 -16.12 4.55 3.58
CA PHE A 14 -16.03 3.13 3.85
C PHE A 14 -16.31 2.80 5.32
N GLY A 15 -16.66 1.53 5.58
CA GLY A 15 -16.79 1.04 6.96
C GLY A 15 -15.43 1.00 7.68
N LYS A 16 -15.41 1.12 9.01
CA LYS A 16 -14.18 1.05 9.82
C LYS A 16 -13.31 -0.17 9.49
N LYS A 17 -13.94 -1.33 9.26
CA LYS A 17 -13.25 -2.56 8.89
C LYS A 17 -12.48 -2.43 7.58
N ASN A 18 -13.04 -1.76 6.59
CA ASN A 18 -12.39 -1.54 5.29
C ASN A 18 -11.16 -0.67 5.45
N TYR A 19 -11.24 0.42 6.22
CA TYR A 19 -10.08 1.26 6.51
C TYR A 19 -8.93 0.50 7.18
N VAL A 20 -9.24 -0.45 8.07
CA VAL A 20 -8.21 -1.33 8.66
C VAL A 20 -7.56 -2.22 7.60
N VAL A 21 -8.36 -2.79 6.68
CA VAL A 21 -7.83 -3.62 5.58
C VAL A 21 -7.00 -2.78 4.59
N MET A 22 -7.40 -1.53 4.30
CA MET A 22 -6.59 -0.60 3.51
C MET A 22 -5.25 -0.33 4.19
N LEU A 23 -5.23 -0.03 5.49
CA LEU A 23 -3.96 0.17 6.21
C LEU A 23 -3.02 -1.04 6.10
N ILE A 24 -3.58 -2.26 6.14
CA ILE A 24 -2.80 -3.49 5.93
C ILE A 24 -2.26 -3.53 4.49
N GLY A 25 -3.08 -3.25 3.48
CA GLY A 25 -2.66 -3.16 2.07
C GLY A 25 -1.51 -2.19 1.88
N LEU A 26 -1.61 -1.00 2.46
CA LEU A 26 -0.57 0.03 2.43
C LEU A 26 0.75 -0.46 3.05
N VAL A 27 0.70 -1.20 4.17
CA VAL A 27 1.90 -1.79 4.79
C VAL A 27 2.57 -2.80 3.85
N PHE A 28 1.80 -3.66 3.17
CA PHE A 28 2.34 -4.61 2.19
C PHE A 28 3.02 -3.89 1.01
N ILE A 29 2.39 -2.84 0.48
CA ILE A 29 2.95 -2.02 -0.60
C ILE A 29 4.24 -1.35 -0.13
N GLY A 30 4.21 -0.70 1.04
CA GLY A 30 5.37 -0.02 1.62
C GLY A 30 6.55 -0.98 1.84
N LEU A 31 6.30 -2.16 2.42
CA LEU A 31 7.33 -3.19 2.59
C LEU A 31 7.88 -3.67 1.26
N GLY A 32 7.03 -3.84 0.24
CA GLY A 32 7.46 -4.18 -1.11
C GLY A 32 8.45 -3.16 -1.68
N PHE A 33 8.13 -1.87 -1.59
CA PHE A 33 9.04 -0.81 -2.04
C PHE A 33 10.33 -0.71 -1.20
N ILE A 34 10.24 -0.86 0.12
CA ILE A 34 11.42 -0.88 1.00
C ILE A 34 12.37 -2.02 0.62
N LEU A 35 11.83 -3.20 0.27
CA LEU A 35 12.64 -4.34 -0.14
C LEU A 35 13.31 -4.14 -1.51
N MET A 36 12.68 -3.37 -2.41
CA MET A 36 13.31 -2.95 -3.67
C MET A 36 14.43 -1.94 -3.45
N ALA A 37 14.35 -1.13 -2.38
CA ALA A 37 15.33 -0.11 -2.11
C ALA A 37 16.75 -0.69 -1.88
N GLY A 38 17.75 -0.02 -2.45
CA GLY A 38 19.17 -0.30 -2.29
C GLY A 38 19.80 -1.18 -3.39
N GLY A 39 21.10 -1.47 -3.21
CA GLY A 39 22.00 -2.21 -4.10
C GLY A 39 21.99 -1.78 -5.56
N GLY A 40 21.87 -0.45 -5.77
CA GLY A 40 22.48 0.17 -6.94
C GLY A 40 24.00 0.04 -6.87
N SER A 41 24.65 0.01 -8.03
CA SER A 41 26.10 0.09 -8.12
C SER A 41 26.54 1.55 -8.07
N ASP A 42 27.54 1.88 -7.26
CA ASP A 42 28.14 3.23 -7.27
C ASP A 42 28.86 3.53 -8.59
N ASN A 43 29.23 2.48 -9.34
CA ASN A 43 29.83 2.60 -10.66
C ASN A 43 28.99 1.80 -11.69
N PRO A 44 28.27 2.47 -12.61
CA PRO A 44 27.35 1.82 -13.56
C PRO A 44 28.05 0.90 -14.56
N GLU A 45 29.38 1.01 -14.72
CA GLU A 45 30.18 0.14 -15.59
C GLU A 45 30.52 -1.21 -14.93
N ILE A 46 30.30 -1.36 -13.62
CA ILE A 46 30.58 -2.59 -12.87
C ILE A 46 29.25 -3.30 -12.58
N PHE A 47 29.12 -4.52 -13.10
CA PHE A 47 27.96 -5.37 -12.84
C PHE A 47 27.86 -5.71 -11.35
N ASN A 48 26.77 -5.29 -10.70
CA ASN A 48 26.47 -5.65 -9.32
C ASN A 48 25.41 -6.78 -9.27
N ALA A 49 25.84 -7.99 -8.92
CA ALA A 49 24.97 -9.16 -8.81
C ALA A 49 23.87 -9.01 -7.73
N GLU A 50 24.06 -8.14 -6.72
CA GLU A 50 23.07 -7.90 -5.67
C GLU A 50 21.79 -7.22 -6.20
N MET A 51 21.87 -6.54 -7.34
CA MET A 51 20.71 -5.96 -8.01
C MET A 51 19.73 -7.05 -8.47
N TYR A 52 20.26 -8.23 -8.83
CA TYR A 52 19.49 -9.39 -9.30
C TYR A 52 19.11 -10.36 -8.18
N ASN A 53 19.22 -9.94 -6.92
CA ASN A 53 18.79 -10.77 -5.80
C ASN A 53 17.31 -11.16 -5.95
N PHE A 54 17.01 -12.44 -5.74
CA PHE A 54 15.65 -13.00 -5.75
C PHE A 54 14.65 -12.16 -4.94
N ARG A 55 15.12 -11.59 -3.81
CA ARG A 55 14.33 -10.72 -2.94
C ARG A 55 13.77 -9.49 -3.69
N ARG A 56 14.57 -8.89 -4.56
CA ARG A 56 14.21 -7.66 -5.28
C ARG A 56 13.45 -7.90 -6.57
N ILE A 57 13.83 -8.94 -7.30
CA ILE A 57 13.18 -9.23 -8.59
C ILE A 57 11.84 -9.92 -8.41
N ARG A 58 11.71 -10.77 -7.38
CA ARG A 58 10.52 -11.62 -7.24
C ARG A 58 9.71 -11.30 -6.01
N LEU A 59 10.33 -11.31 -4.83
CA LEU A 59 9.61 -11.20 -3.57
C LEU A 59 9.02 -9.79 -3.37
N ALA A 60 9.80 -8.76 -3.65
CA ALA A 60 9.37 -7.38 -3.48
C ALA A 60 8.22 -6.98 -4.43
N PRO A 61 8.26 -7.23 -5.75
CA PRO A 61 7.12 -6.94 -6.63
C PRO A 61 5.88 -7.75 -6.28
N THR A 62 6.04 -9.00 -5.86
CA THR A 62 4.92 -9.84 -5.42
C THR A 62 4.21 -9.25 -4.21
N LEU A 63 4.96 -8.72 -3.23
CA LEU A 63 4.38 -8.03 -2.07
C LEU A 63 3.58 -6.78 -2.46
N VAL A 64 4.08 -6.00 -3.42
CA VAL A 64 3.35 -4.83 -3.95
C VAL A 64 2.05 -5.26 -4.63
N ILE A 65 2.09 -6.30 -5.48
CA ILE A 65 0.88 -6.81 -6.16
C ILE A 65 -0.15 -7.32 -5.15
N ILE A 66 0.29 -8.05 -4.12
CA ILE A 66 -0.59 -8.51 -3.05
C ILE A 66 -1.20 -7.31 -2.32
N GLY A 67 -0.39 -6.31 -1.97
CA GLY A 67 -0.88 -5.09 -1.33
C GLY A 67 -1.91 -4.35 -2.17
N LEU A 68 -1.70 -4.21 -3.49
CA LEU A 68 -2.68 -3.64 -4.41
C LEU A 68 -3.96 -4.49 -4.49
N GLY A 69 -3.86 -5.81 -4.48
CA GLY A 69 -5.01 -6.71 -4.41
C GLY A 69 -5.82 -6.54 -3.12
N ILE A 70 -5.15 -6.34 -1.98
CA ILE A 70 -5.78 -6.04 -0.70
C ILE A 70 -6.53 -4.70 -0.76
N GLU A 71 -5.94 -3.67 -1.36
CA GLU A 71 -6.59 -2.36 -1.52
C GLU A 71 -7.85 -2.45 -2.40
N ILE A 72 -7.75 -3.16 -3.54
CA ILE A 72 -8.91 -3.41 -4.41
C ILE A 72 -10.01 -4.12 -3.61
N TYR A 73 -9.66 -5.16 -2.85
CA TYR A 73 -10.62 -5.86 -2.00
C TYR A 73 -11.22 -4.93 -0.92
N ALA A 74 -10.41 -4.10 -0.26
CA ALA A 74 -10.86 -3.22 0.81
C ALA A 74 -11.85 -2.15 0.29
N ILE A 75 -11.63 -1.64 -0.92
CA ILE A 75 -12.51 -0.68 -1.58
C ILE A 75 -13.80 -1.36 -2.05
N MET A 76 -13.70 -2.55 -2.64
CA MET A 76 -14.87 -3.29 -3.16
C MET A 76 -15.71 -3.97 -2.08
N ALA A 77 -15.12 -4.27 -0.92
CA ALA A 77 -15.81 -4.92 0.18
C ALA A 77 -16.97 -4.02 0.65
N LYS A 78 -18.20 -4.45 0.44
CA LYS A 78 -19.35 -3.68 0.92
C LYS A 78 -19.31 -3.64 2.46
N PRO A 79 -19.42 -2.45 3.09
CA PRO A 79 -19.55 -2.38 4.52
C PRO A 79 -20.81 -3.15 4.91
N LYS A 80 -20.64 -4.22 5.70
CA LYS A 80 -21.78 -4.91 6.30
C LYS A 80 -22.41 -3.88 7.26
N LYS A 81 -23.65 -3.48 6.96
CA LYS A 81 -24.45 -2.57 7.80
C LYS A 81 -24.41 -2.99 9.27
#